data_AF-A0A418AZ00-F1
#
_entry.id   AF-A0A418AZ00-F1
#
_cell.length_a   1.000
_cell.length_b   1.000
_cell.length_c   1.000
_cell.angle_alpha   90.00
_cell.angle_beta   90.00
_cell.angle_gamma   90.00
#
_symmetry.space_group_name_H-M   'P 1'
#
loop_
_entity.id
_entity.type
_entity.pdbx_description
1 polymer ?
#
loop_
_entity_poly.entity_id
_entity_poly.type
_entity_poly.pdbx_seq_one_letter_code
_entity_poly.pdbx_strand_id
1 'polypeptide(L)'
;MLFLFTGALLHYYKDPHVGYLVYSFVFMSWYAGFLGLLMLPVDISATLAARIGASSQPLHVHTSLLTGWKVLYWLTFVFSWVVLPVLIEYSQSGAFTPQQKLHASIRYLLRHYAILLAAGVALVMYLIVVDHLTLSGIVGLAMTVANTYGLLWLIGLLGYGVVNVPRNVWRTANPHDRLRRIYFRAIQIHDDRVEAMFTYDDVIRDVQDLMRRFQAIEQSTIILTPDMQHIKQCLRHVAATLGHDGGVADDDLETGSSKRASRRSKHALRPPSSSSKMLVLEDTSLPSEADVILLHGRVKRILADLRRCEQAWQDVCWSAQRLIQWIDQTEQLHASGAPTPSTTRPMSVTEWFSSWTAHAMWTYAIGAATACCVFGSAIVLWSEVFMGASPRWSPLGQLLAAAATSSEPPTSGALSVQLVLLALLTYMGTCVYQSLFSIRGFGRVALHGAHNSTELSLLTAAIQQCRLQFSLGYNFCLLLNRHDLTDYASFHTLFTDMRVIHFFGTDFNVYLPMCMVVVAATTMWHGYARLVKSMGLDQYEELMPGHIEHEAKVHQGDVLVQKGIEKYTKMKAKMEKEAAERVGGAKGHGLSQALLDE
;
A
#
# COMPACT_ATOMS: atom_id res chain seq x y z
N MET A 1 -4.32 23.81 5.09
CA MET A 1 -3.17 23.10 4.47
C MET A 1 -3.30 21.59 4.51
N LEU A 2 -3.46 20.94 5.67
CA LEU A 2 -3.58 19.47 5.78
C LEU A 2 -4.70 18.86 4.91
N PHE A 3 -5.86 19.50 4.88
CA PHE A 3 -7.00 19.08 4.05
C PHE A 3 -6.63 19.05 2.55
N LEU A 4 -6.03 20.13 2.05
CA LEU A 4 -5.60 20.25 0.65
C LEU A 4 -4.49 19.24 0.32
N PHE A 5 -3.54 19.05 1.23
CA PHE A 5 -2.47 18.05 1.09
C PHE A 5 -3.07 16.65 0.95
N THR A 6 -4.00 16.27 1.84
CA THR A 6 -4.65 14.95 1.80
C THR A 6 -5.44 14.76 0.51
N GLY A 7 -6.14 15.81 0.04
CA GLY A 7 -6.92 15.77 -1.19
C GLY A 7 -6.04 15.63 -2.44
N ALA A 8 -4.95 16.40 -2.50
CA ALA A 8 -3.98 16.33 -3.59
C ALA A 8 -3.28 14.97 -3.63
N LEU A 9 -2.91 14.42 -2.46
CA LEU A 9 -2.29 13.11 -2.35
C LEU A 9 -3.23 12.00 -2.82
N LEU A 10 -4.48 12.01 -2.35
CA LEU A 10 -5.47 11.02 -2.78
C LEU A 10 -5.80 11.15 -4.27
N HIS A 11 -5.87 12.38 -4.79
CA HIS A 11 -6.03 12.63 -6.21
C HIS A 11 -4.88 12.03 -7.02
N TYR A 12 -3.62 12.21 -6.57
CA TYR A 12 -2.44 11.66 -7.25
C TYR A 12 -2.45 10.12 -7.36
N TYR A 13 -2.96 9.43 -6.34
CA TYR A 13 -2.98 7.97 -6.30
C TYR A 13 -4.23 7.34 -6.94
N LYS A 14 -5.42 7.94 -6.79
CA LYS A 14 -6.68 7.28 -7.16
C LYS A 14 -6.81 6.96 -8.64
N ASP A 15 -7.26 5.75 -8.96
CA ASP A 15 -7.76 5.39 -10.29
C ASP A 15 -9.05 6.19 -10.63
N PRO A 16 -9.23 6.66 -11.88
CA PRO A 16 -10.47 7.36 -12.30
C PRO A 16 -11.75 6.56 -12.05
N HIS A 17 -11.67 5.24 -11.97
CA HIS A 17 -12.80 4.35 -11.73
C HIS A 17 -13.19 4.19 -10.25
N VAL A 18 -12.48 4.84 -9.32
CA VAL A 18 -12.77 4.76 -7.88
C VAL A 18 -14.09 5.46 -7.55
N GLY A 19 -15.01 4.75 -6.90
CA GLY A 19 -16.29 5.28 -6.48
C GLY A 19 -16.18 6.38 -5.42
N TYR A 20 -17.14 7.32 -5.43
CA TYR A 20 -17.16 8.47 -4.50
C TYR A 20 -17.20 8.07 -3.02
N LEU A 21 -17.86 6.95 -2.69
CA LEU A 21 -17.92 6.42 -1.33
C LEU A 21 -16.53 6.01 -0.84
N VAL A 22 -15.79 5.23 -1.63
CA VAL A 22 -14.43 4.81 -1.31
C VAL A 22 -13.51 6.03 -1.18
N TYR A 23 -13.59 6.96 -2.14
CA TYR A 23 -12.82 8.21 -2.09
C TYR A 23 -13.04 8.99 -0.79
N SER A 24 -14.29 9.17 -0.37
CA SER A 24 -14.63 9.96 0.81
C SER A 24 -14.11 9.33 2.11
N PHE A 25 -14.29 8.02 2.30
CA PHE A 25 -13.80 7.35 3.51
C PHE A 25 -12.28 7.21 3.56
N VAL A 26 -11.62 7.00 2.41
CA VAL A 26 -10.15 7.02 2.33
C VAL A 26 -9.63 8.41 2.66
N PHE A 27 -10.25 9.48 2.13
CA PHE A 27 -9.88 10.85 2.46
C PHE A 27 -9.99 11.12 3.96
N MET A 28 -11.13 10.78 4.58
CA MET A 28 -11.36 11.02 6.01
C MET A 28 -10.40 10.24 6.90
N SER A 29 -10.12 8.97 6.57
CA SER A 29 -9.17 8.14 7.32
C SER A 29 -7.72 8.62 7.18
N TRP A 30 -7.28 9.01 5.98
CA TRP A 30 -5.96 9.59 5.76
C TRP A 30 -5.80 10.93 6.46
N TYR A 31 -6.82 11.79 6.39
CA TYR A 31 -6.84 13.07 7.09
C TYR A 31 -6.72 12.89 8.59
N ALA A 32 -7.52 11.99 9.16
CA ALA A 32 -7.44 11.63 10.58
C ALA A 32 -6.02 11.14 10.95
N GLY A 33 -5.43 10.28 10.12
CA GLY A 33 -4.10 9.77 10.43
C GLY A 33 -2.96 10.79 10.34
N PHE A 34 -2.98 11.66 9.34
CA PHE A 34 -2.02 12.77 9.29
C PHE A 34 -2.27 13.81 10.39
N LEU A 35 -3.52 14.01 10.79
CA LEU A 35 -3.85 14.88 11.92
C LEU A 35 -3.23 14.36 13.22
N GLY A 36 -3.30 13.05 13.49
CA GLY A 36 -2.66 12.48 14.67
C GLY A 36 -1.13 12.52 14.62
N LEU A 37 -0.53 12.33 13.44
CA LEU A 37 0.92 12.52 13.24
C LEU A 37 1.36 13.94 13.64
N LEU A 38 0.56 14.96 13.30
CA LEU A 38 0.82 16.36 13.64
C LEU A 38 0.46 16.71 15.09
N MET A 39 -0.58 16.10 15.66
CA MET A 39 -1.02 16.37 17.03
C MET A 39 -0.01 15.87 18.08
N LEU A 40 0.68 14.74 17.85
CA LEU A 40 1.55 14.16 18.88
C LEU A 40 2.73 15.05 19.28
N PRO A 41 3.52 15.62 18.36
CA PRO A 41 4.55 16.60 18.72
C PRO A 41 4.00 17.84 19.41
N VAL A 42 2.80 18.30 19.04
CA VAL A 42 2.11 19.46 19.65
C VAL A 42 1.71 19.16 21.09
N ASP A 43 1.18 17.97 21.37
CA ASP A 43 0.77 17.56 22.71
C ASP A 43 1.98 17.44 23.65
N ILE A 44 3.09 16.89 23.16
CA ILE A 44 4.34 16.79 23.93
C ILE A 44 4.92 18.20 24.21
N SER A 45 4.97 19.08 23.21
CA SER A 45 5.51 20.43 23.38
C SER A 45 4.61 21.31 24.27
N ALA A 46 3.29 21.17 24.17
CA ALA A 46 2.34 21.86 25.04
C ALA A 46 2.49 21.39 26.50
N THR A 47 2.67 20.08 26.72
CA THR A 47 2.93 19.51 28.05
C THR A 47 4.25 20.02 28.62
N LEU A 48 5.28 20.12 27.78
CA LEU A 48 6.58 20.68 28.17
C LEU A 48 6.47 22.15 28.58
N ALA A 49 5.80 22.98 27.76
CA ALA A 49 5.58 24.39 28.05
C ALA A 49 4.79 24.60 29.36
N ALA A 50 3.77 23.76 29.61
CA ALA A 50 2.98 23.80 30.84
C ALA A 50 3.79 23.45 32.10
N ARG A 51 4.82 22.59 31.97
CA ARG A 51 5.70 22.21 33.10
C ARG A 51 6.74 23.29 33.42
N ILE A 52 7.22 24.02 32.41
CA ILE A 52 8.21 25.09 32.56
C ILE A 52 7.56 26.40 33.01
N GLY A 53 6.42 26.75 32.41
CA GLY A 53 5.67 27.97 32.73
C GLY A 53 4.48 27.63 33.60
N ALA A 54 4.54 27.95 34.89
CA ALA A 54 3.42 27.93 35.84
C ALA A 54 2.32 28.96 35.49
N SER A 55 1.79 28.88 34.27
CA SER A 55 0.68 29.69 33.78
C SER A 55 -0.64 29.00 34.13
N SER A 56 -1.70 29.78 34.34
CA SER A 56 -3.05 29.34 34.73
C SER A 56 -3.92 28.86 33.55
N GLN A 57 -3.33 28.68 32.37
CA GLN A 57 -3.98 28.19 31.14
C GLN A 57 -3.92 26.65 30.84
N PRO A 58 -3.27 25.76 31.62
CA PRO A 58 -2.93 24.40 31.14
C PRO A 58 -4.14 23.46 31.11
N LEU A 59 -5.11 23.62 32.01
CA LEU A 59 -6.21 22.65 32.15
C LEU A 59 -7.11 22.58 30.90
N HIS A 60 -7.43 23.73 30.28
CA HIS A 60 -8.28 23.79 29.10
C HIS A 60 -7.60 23.22 27.85
N VAL A 61 -6.30 23.49 27.67
CA VAL A 61 -5.52 22.95 26.54
C VAL A 61 -5.38 21.44 26.66
N HIS A 62 -5.04 20.90 27.84
CA HIS A 62 -5.02 19.45 28.06
C HIS A 62 -6.39 18.79 27.84
N THR A 63 -7.48 19.42 28.30
CA THR A 63 -8.83 18.85 28.14
C THR A 63 -9.27 18.80 26.66
N SER A 64 -8.98 19.86 25.91
CA SER A 64 -9.29 19.93 24.47
C SER A 64 -8.44 18.96 23.64
N LEU A 65 -7.14 18.84 23.92
CA LEU A 65 -6.25 17.87 23.28
C LEU A 65 -6.67 16.43 23.60
N LEU A 66 -7.00 16.13 24.86
CA LEU A 66 -7.50 14.81 25.27
C LEU A 66 -8.81 14.46 24.55
N THR A 67 -9.73 15.43 24.44
CA THR A 67 -10.99 15.25 23.70
C THR A 67 -10.70 14.97 22.22
N GLY A 68 -9.79 15.73 21.62
CA GLY A 68 -9.32 15.52 20.24
C GLY A 68 -8.74 14.11 20.04
N TRP A 69 -7.89 13.64 20.95
CA TRP A 69 -7.33 12.29 20.92
C TRP A 69 -8.38 11.20 21.06
N LYS A 70 -9.35 11.35 21.98
CA LYS A 70 -10.47 10.40 22.14
C LYS A 70 -11.31 10.30 20.86
N VAL A 71 -11.68 11.44 20.27
CA VAL A 71 -12.43 11.49 19.01
C VAL A 71 -11.63 10.83 17.90
N LEU A 72 -10.35 11.19 17.77
CA LEU A 72 -9.48 10.67 16.73
C LEU A 72 -9.26 9.16 16.84
N TYR A 73 -9.04 8.67 18.05
CA TYR A 73 -8.87 7.26 18.33
C TYR A 73 -10.13 6.47 17.96
N TRP A 74 -11.29 6.84 18.50
CA TRP A 74 -12.52 6.08 18.24
C TRP A 74 -12.94 6.16 16.78
N LEU A 75 -12.73 7.30 16.11
CA LEU A 75 -12.98 7.46 14.69
C LEU A 75 -12.13 6.49 13.86
N THR A 76 -10.81 6.49 14.07
CA THR A 76 -9.88 5.61 13.32
C THR A 76 -10.02 4.14 13.71
N PHE A 77 -10.41 3.85 14.95
CA PHE A 77 -10.75 2.50 15.41
C PHE A 77 -11.96 1.96 14.63
N VAL A 78 -13.06 2.72 14.58
CA VAL A 78 -14.26 2.33 13.81
C VAL A 78 -13.95 2.25 12.30
N PHE A 79 -13.13 3.14 11.76
CA PHE A 79 -12.70 3.05 10.37
C PHE A 79 -11.92 1.78 10.06
N SER A 80 -10.93 1.43 10.89
CA SER A 80 -10.05 0.28 10.64
C SER A 80 -10.67 -1.09 10.90
N TRP A 81 -11.63 -1.17 11.82
CA TRP A 81 -12.27 -2.43 12.23
C TRP A 81 -13.68 -2.61 11.69
N VAL A 82 -14.35 -1.56 11.21
CA VAL A 82 -15.73 -1.69 10.73
C VAL A 82 -15.88 -1.13 9.33
N VAL A 83 -15.70 0.18 9.16
CA VAL A 83 -16.14 0.88 7.94
C VAL A 83 -15.30 0.49 6.71
N LEU A 84 -13.97 0.58 6.82
CA LEU A 84 -13.09 0.28 5.68
C LEU A 84 -13.09 -1.21 5.30
N PRO A 85 -13.08 -2.18 6.24
CA PRO A 85 -13.27 -3.59 5.91
C PRO A 85 -14.60 -3.87 5.20
N VAL A 86 -15.71 -3.27 5.66
CA VAL A 86 -17.02 -3.40 4.97
C VAL A 86 -16.93 -2.83 3.55
N LEU A 87 -16.25 -1.70 3.34
CA LEU A 87 -16.07 -1.11 2.01
C LEU A 87 -15.21 -1.97 1.07
N ILE A 88 -14.20 -2.69 1.60
CA ILE A 88 -13.44 -3.68 0.82
C ILE A 88 -14.38 -4.77 0.32
N GLU A 89 -15.15 -5.37 1.22
CA GLU A 89 -16.08 -6.44 0.83
C GLU A 89 -17.22 -5.92 -0.04
N TYR A 90 -17.65 -4.68 0.14
CA TYR A 90 -18.71 -4.04 -0.66
C TYR A 90 -18.23 -3.77 -2.10
N SER A 91 -17.00 -3.26 -2.26
CA SER A 91 -16.41 -3.02 -3.59
C SER A 91 -16.16 -4.33 -4.34
N GLN A 92 -15.73 -5.38 -3.64
CA GLN A 92 -15.44 -6.70 -4.23
C GLN A 92 -16.67 -7.59 -4.42
N SER A 93 -17.81 -7.28 -3.78
CA SER A 93 -19.03 -8.06 -3.91
C SER A 93 -19.52 -8.15 -5.38
N GLY A 94 -19.93 -9.36 -5.76
CA GLY A 94 -20.56 -9.67 -7.04
C GLY A 94 -22.08 -9.50 -7.04
N ALA A 95 -22.68 -9.08 -5.91
CA ALA A 95 -24.12 -8.83 -5.86
C ALA A 95 -24.50 -7.66 -6.77
N PHE A 96 -25.70 -7.68 -7.33
CA PHE A 96 -26.13 -6.69 -8.32
C PHE A 96 -26.74 -5.44 -7.67
N THR A 97 -27.45 -5.59 -6.55
CA THR A 97 -28.08 -4.46 -5.84
C THR A 97 -27.24 -3.94 -4.67
N PRO A 98 -27.28 -2.63 -4.35
CA PRO A 98 -26.56 -2.05 -3.20
C PRO A 98 -26.91 -2.69 -1.85
N GLN A 99 -28.19 -3.05 -1.65
CA GLN A 99 -28.66 -3.69 -0.43
C GLN A 99 -28.09 -5.11 -0.28
N GLN A 100 -28.13 -5.92 -1.35
CA GLN A 100 -27.51 -7.24 -1.35
C GLN A 100 -26.00 -7.16 -1.14
N LYS A 101 -25.32 -6.18 -1.75
CA LYS A 101 -23.88 -5.95 -1.52
C LYS A 101 -23.60 -5.69 -0.05
N LEU A 102 -24.28 -4.71 0.56
CA LEU A 102 -24.06 -4.36 1.96
C LEU A 102 -24.34 -5.54 2.89
N HIS A 103 -25.45 -6.25 2.68
CA HIS A 103 -25.79 -7.43 3.46
C HIS A 103 -24.72 -8.52 3.31
N ALA A 104 -24.27 -8.82 2.09
CA ALA A 104 -23.25 -9.82 1.84
C ALA A 104 -21.92 -9.46 2.53
N SER A 105 -21.50 -8.20 2.43
CA SER A 105 -20.27 -7.68 3.05
C SER A 105 -20.31 -7.76 4.57
N ILE A 106 -21.42 -7.35 5.20
CA ILE A 106 -21.59 -7.46 6.65
C ILE A 106 -21.59 -8.92 7.08
N ARG A 107 -22.32 -9.80 6.39
CA ARG A 107 -22.39 -11.23 6.74
C ARG A 107 -21.00 -11.90 6.63
N TYR A 108 -20.24 -11.58 5.59
CA TYR A 108 -18.88 -12.08 5.43
C TYR A 108 -17.97 -11.62 6.57
N LEU A 109 -18.03 -10.33 6.92
CA LEU A 109 -17.22 -9.75 7.98
C LEU A 109 -17.61 -10.29 9.37
N LEU A 110 -18.91 -10.46 9.64
CA LEU A 110 -19.41 -11.07 10.87
C LEU A 110 -18.91 -12.51 11.05
N ARG A 111 -18.84 -13.30 9.97
CA ARG A 111 -18.24 -14.65 10.04
C ARG A 111 -16.76 -14.60 10.42
N HIS A 112 -16.02 -13.64 9.87
CA HIS A 112 -14.60 -13.47 10.22
C HIS A 112 -14.42 -13.00 11.66
N TYR A 113 -15.27 -12.06 12.11
CA TYR A 113 -15.27 -11.59 13.49
C TYR A 113 -15.81 -12.60 14.50
N ALA A 114 -16.63 -13.56 14.10
CA ALA A 114 -17.05 -14.65 14.98
C ALA A 114 -15.86 -15.52 15.42
N ILE A 115 -14.89 -15.76 14.52
CA ILE A 115 -13.66 -16.49 14.84
C ILE A 115 -12.80 -15.68 15.83
N LEU A 116 -12.64 -14.38 15.58
CA LEU A 116 -11.92 -13.48 16.49
C LEU A 116 -12.63 -13.35 17.85
N LEU A 117 -13.96 -13.35 17.87
CA LEU A 117 -14.75 -13.32 19.08
C LEU A 117 -14.54 -14.59 19.91
N ALA A 118 -14.45 -15.76 19.29
CA ALA A 118 -14.13 -17.02 19.99
C ALA A 118 -12.77 -16.95 20.70
N ALA A 119 -11.76 -16.36 20.08
CA ALA A 119 -10.48 -16.07 20.75
C ALA A 119 -10.63 -14.99 21.85
N GLY A 120 -11.48 -13.99 21.62
CA GLY A 120 -11.82 -12.95 22.59
C GLY A 120 -12.50 -13.48 23.86
N VAL A 121 -13.27 -14.57 23.79
CA VAL A 121 -13.88 -15.21 24.97
C VAL A 121 -12.80 -15.61 25.99
N ALA A 122 -11.65 -16.14 25.54
CA ALA A 122 -10.55 -16.48 26.45
C ALA A 122 -9.99 -15.24 27.19
N LEU A 123 -9.88 -14.10 26.49
CA LEU A 123 -9.46 -12.82 27.09
C LEU A 123 -10.51 -12.26 28.06
N VAL A 124 -11.80 -12.45 27.78
CA VAL A 124 -12.88 -12.06 28.70
C VAL A 124 -12.90 -12.96 29.94
N MET A 125 -12.68 -14.26 29.78
CA MET A 125 -12.53 -15.19 30.91
C MET A 125 -11.36 -14.79 31.81
N TYR A 126 -10.25 -14.34 31.22
CA TYR A 126 -9.14 -13.75 31.98
C TYR A 126 -9.58 -12.53 32.80
N LEU A 127 -10.40 -11.61 32.26
CA LEU A 127 -10.90 -10.46 33.02
C LEU A 127 -11.79 -10.88 34.21
N ILE A 128 -12.54 -11.97 34.07
CA ILE A 128 -13.35 -12.53 35.16
C ILE A 128 -12.43 -13.03 36.29
N VAL A 129 -11.34 -13.72 35.95
CA VAL A 129 -10.39 -14.25 36.95
C VAL A 129 -9.65 -13.13 37.70
N VAL A 130 -9.47 -11.97 37.07
CA VAL A 130 -8.79 -10.80 37.66
C VAL A 130 -9.78 -9.79 38.29
N ASP A 131 -11.07 -10.13 38.39
CA ASP A 131 -12.12 -9.26 38.97
C ASP A 131 -12.24 -7.87 38.30
N HIS A 132 -11.98 -7.78 37.00
CA HIS A 132 -12.02 -6.54 36.22
C HIS A 132 -13.13 -6.53 35.15
N LEU A 133 -14.22 -7.29 35.36
CA LEU A 133 -15.38 -7.31 34.46
C LEU A 133 -16.26 -6.05 34.62
N THR A 134 -15.73 -4.90 34.22
CA THR A 134 -16.45 -3.62 34.14
C THR A 134 -16.49 -3.14 32.68
N LEU A 135 -17.40 -2.22 32.35
CA LEU A 135 -17.45 -1.62 31.01
C LEU A 135 -16.11 -0.95 30.63
N SER A 136 -15.46 -0.29 31.60
CA SER A 136 -14.13 0.27 31.43
C SER A 136 -13.06 -0.82 31.24
N GLY A 137 -13.15 -1.95 31.95
CA GLY A 137 -12.28 -3.11 31.75
C GLY A 137 -12.39 -3.72 30.35
N ILE A 138 -13.61 -3.85 29.82
CA ILE A 138 -13.83 -4.37 28.45
C ILE A 138 -13.30 -3.40 27.39
N VAL A 139 -13.55 -2.10 27.55
CA VAL A 139 -13.01 -1.06 26.65
C VAL A 139 -11.48 -1.05 26.72
N GLY A 140 -10.89 -1.08 27.91
CA GLY A 140 -9.45 -1.16 28.13
C GLY A 140 -8.83 -2.41 27.49
N LEU A 141 -9.49 -3.58 27.60
CA LEU A 141 -9.07 -4.81 26.94
C LEU A 141 -9.07 -4.68 25.41
N ALA A 142 -10.14 -4.12 24.83
CA ALA A 142 -10.23 -3.93 23.39
C ALA A 142 -9.14 -2.98 22.86
N MET A 143 -8.90 -1.87 23.59
CA MET A 143 -7.79 -0.95 23.31
C MET A 143 -6.44 -1.68 23.37
N THR A 144 -6.22 -2.47 24.42
CA THR A 144 -4.97 -3.21 24.62
C THR A 144 -4.71 -4.21 23.52
N VAL A 145 -5.68 -5.06 23.18
CA VAL A 145 -5.53 -6.05 22.10
C VAL A 145 -5.27 -5.36 20.75
N ALA A 146 -5.99 -4.28 20.45
CA ALA A 146 -5.79 -3.53 19.21
C ALA A 146 -4.39 -2.90 19.14
N ASN A 147 -3.92 -2.30 20.23
CA ASN A 147 -2.59 -1.71 20.29
C ASN A 147 -1.49 -2.77 20.26
N THR A 148 -1.65 -3.90 20.95
CA THR A 148 -0.71 -5.03 20.90
C THR A 148 -0.59 -5.58 19.48
N TYR A 149 -1.71 -5.75 18.77
CA TYR A 149 -1.69 -6.14 17.36
C TYR A 149 -0.88 -5.14 16.51
N GLY A 150 -1.12 -3.84 16.67
CA GLY A 150 -0.39 -2.80 15.93
C GLY A 150 1.09 -2.75 16.29
N LEU A 151 1.43 -2.95 17.57
CA LEU A 151 2.80 -2.95 18.07
C LEU A 151 3.61 -4.16 17.55
N LEU A 152 3.00 -5.34 17.44
CA LEU A 152 3.64 -6.51 16.85
C LEU A 152 4.01 -6.26 15.38
N TRP A 153 3.09 -5.67 14.59
CA TRP A 153 3.39 -5.22 13.24
C TRP A 153 4.47 -4.14 13.23
N LEU A 154 4.39 -3.16 14.13
CA LEU A 154 5.35 -2.09 14.23
C LEU A 154 6.77 -2.61 14.43
N ILE A 155 6.98 -3.59 15.32
CA ILE A 155 8.31 -4.13 15.62
C ILE A 155 8.95 -4.78 14.39
N GLY A 156 8.19 -5.61 13.67
CA GLY A 156 8.69 -6.24 12.44
C GLY A 156 8.97 -5.21 11.34
N LEU A 157 8.02 -4.30 11.11
CA LEU A 157 8.09 -3.32 10.02
C LEU A 157 9.13 -2.23 10.29
N LEU A 158 9.16 -1.66 11.48
CA LEU A 158 10.11 -0.61 11.87
C LEU A 158 11.51 -1.19 12.00
N GLY A 159 11.67 -2.38 12.61
CA GLY A 159 12.97 -3.05 12.72
C GLY A 159 13.60 -3.35 11.35
N TYR A 160 12.80 -3.78 10.37
CA TYR A 160 13.26 -3.93 8.98
C TYR A 160 13.55 -2.57 8.33
N GLY A 161 12.62 -1.62 8.45
CA GLY A 161 12.65 -0.33 7.77
C GLY A 161 13.83 0.54 8.17
N VAL A 162 14.16 0.57 9.46
CA VAL A 162 15.30 1.32 9.98
C VAL A 162 16.62 0.91 9.31
N VAL A 163 16.76 -0.35 8.90
CA VAL A 163 17.94 -0.82 8.18
C VAL A 163 17.77 -0.68 6.66
N ASN A 164 16.60 -1.04 6.11
CA ASN A 164 16.41 -1.11 4.67
C ASN A 164 16.21 0.26 4.01
N VAL A 165 15.59 1.23 4.68
CA VAL A 165 15.39 2.59 4.13
C VAL A 165 16.71 3.26 3.79
N PRO A 166 17.68 3.45 4.71
CA PRO A 166 18.96 4.06 4.37
C PRO A 166 19.72 3.26 3.31
N ARG A 167 19.68 1.92 3.34
CA ARG A 167 20.27 1.07 2.29
C ARG A 167 19.63 1.34 0.93
N ASN A 168 18.31 1.44 0.86
CA ASN A 168 17.60 1.69 -0.38
C ASN A 168 17.92 3.09 -0.93
N VAL A 169 17.93 4.13 -0.08
CA VAL A 169 18.33 5.48 -0.45
C VAL A 169 19.76 5.49 -0.99
N TRP A 170 20.72 4.89 -0.28
CA TRP A 170 22.10 4.77 -0.74
C TRP A 170 22.20 4.09 -2.11
N ARG A 171 21.53 2.96 -2.28
CA ARG A 171 21.51 2.18 -3.54
C ARG A 171 20.86 2.95 -4.70
N THR A 172 20.09 4.02 -4.45
CA THR A 172 19.54 4.87 -5.52
C THR A 172 20.54 5.89 -6.06
N ALA A 173 21.71 6.06 -5.43
CA ALA A 173 22.75 6.97 -5.90
C ALA A 173 23.30 6.57 -7.27
N ASN A 174 23.49 5.27 -7.51
CA ASN A 174 24.00 4.76 -8.79
C ASN A 174 22.84 4.38 -9.74
N PRO A 175 22.71 5.03 -10.92
CA PRO A 175 21.68 4.69 -11.90
C PRO A 175 21.79 3.28 -12.46
N HIS A 176 23.00 2.77 -12.72
CA HIS A 176 23.18 1.44 -13.31
C HIS A 176 22.69 0.36 -12.34
N ASP A 177 23.04 0.48 -11.05
CA ASP A 177 22.54 -0.44 -10.03
C ASP A 177 21.03 -0.34 -9.86
N ARG A 178 20.47 0.87 -9.97
CA ARG A 178 19.03 1.09 -9.95
C ARG A 178 18.34 0.40 -11.13
N LEU A 179 18.93 0.47 -12.34
CA LEU A 179 18.41 -0.19 -13.53
C LEU A 179 18.44 -1.72 -13.39
N ARG A 180 19.56 -2.28 -12.90
CA ARG A 180 19.67 -3.72 -12.59
C ARG A 180 18.57 -4.20 -11.63
N ARG A 181 18.26 -3.42 -10.59
CA ARG A 181 17.17 -3.73 -9.65
C ARG A 181 15.80 -3.70 -10.32
N ILE A 182 15.56 -2.75 -11.23
CA ILE A 182 14.32 -2.68 -12.00
C ILE A 182 14.18 -3.93 -12.87
N TYR A 183 15.23 -4.36 -13.56
CA TYR A 183 15.22 -5.60 -14.35
C TYR A 183 14.95 -6.84 -13.51
N PHE A 184 15.59 -6.95 -12.34
CA PHE A 184 15.35 -8.06 -11.42
C PHE A 184 13.88 -8.09 -10.93
N ARG A 185 13.35 -6.92 -10.53
CA ARG A 185 11.96 -6.78 -10.09
C ARG A 185 10.96 -7.01 -11.22
N ALA A 186 11.33 -6.70 -12.46
CA ALA A 186 10.50 -6.91 -13.63
C ALA A 186 10.10 -8.38 -13.81
N ILE A 187 11.00 -9.33 -13.51
CA ILE A 187 10.67 -10.76 -13.58
C ILE A 187 9.55 -11.10 -12.61
N GLN A 188 9.69 -10.72 -11.34
CA GLN A 188 8.69 -11.04 -10.31
C GLN A 188 7.32 -10.45 -10.64
N ILE A 189 7.29 -9.22 -11.18
CA ILE A 189 6.05 -8.56 -11.61
C ILE A 189 5.49 -9.21 -12.87
N HIS A 190 6.35 -9.66 -13.79
CA HIS A 190 5.92 -10.40 -14.97
C HIS A 190 5.30 -11.74 -14.60
N ASP A 191 5.90 -12.47 -13.66
CA ASP A 191 5.38 -13.75 -13.19
C ASP A 191 4.02 -13.57 -12.51
N ASP A 192 3.87 -12.56 -11.63
CA ASP A 192 2.57 -12.17 -11.04
C ASP A 192 1.53 -11.86 -12.13
N ARG A 193 1.92 -11.11 -13.17
CA ARG A 193 1.04 -10.78 -14.31
C ARG A 193 0.64 -12.02 -15.11
N VAL A 194 1.57 -12.93 -15.35
CA VAL A 194 1.33 -14.18 -16.08
C VAL A 194 0.37 -15.08 -15.28
N GLU A 195 0.56 -15.19 -13.96
CA GLU A 195 -0.33 -15.92 -13.05
C GLU A 195 -1.75 -15.32 -13.06
N ALA A 196 -1.87 -14.00 -12.98
CA ALA A 196 -3.15 -13.30 -13.08
C ALA A 196 -3.85 -13.54 -14.43
N MET A 197 -3.09 -13.57 -15.54
CA MET A 197 -3.64 -13.89 -16.87
C MET A 197 -4.18 -15.32 -16.94
N PHE A 198 -3.47 -16.31 -16.38
CA PHE A 198 -3.98 -17.68 -16.35
C PHE A 198 -5.25 -17.81 -15.52
N THR A 199 -5.27 -17.19 -14.34
CA THR A 199 -6.47 -17.17 -13.49
C THR A 199 -7.65 -16.45 -14.16
N TYR A 200 -7.36 -15.41 -14.97
CA TYR A 200 -8.36 -14.74 -15.79
C TYR A 200 -8.96 -15.67 -16.85
N ASP A 201 -8.12 -16.42 -17.57
CA ASP A 201 -8.57 -17.41 -18.56
C ASP A 201 -9.40 -18.54 -17.89
N ASP A 202 -9.04 -18.97 -16.68
CA ASP A 202 -9.84 -19.92 -15.88
C ASP A 202 -11.23 -19.36 -15.56
N VAL A 203 -11.32 -18.11 -15.12
CA VAL A 203 -12.60 -17.46 -14.77
C VAL A 203 -13.46 -17.24 -16.02
N ILE A 204 -12.86 -16.92 -17.17
CA ILE A 204 -13.61 -16.85 -18.45
C ILE A 204 -14.24 -18.20 -18.76
N ARG A 205 -13.48 -19.29 -18.62
CA ARG A 205 -14.00 -20.65 -18.83
C ARG A 205 -15.15 -20.96 -17.89
N ASP A 206 -15.03 -20.64 -16.61
CA ASP A 206 -16.12 -20.81 -15.64
C ASP A 206 -17.39 -20.03 -16.05
N VAL A 207 -17.25 -18.81 -16.58
CA VAL A 207 -18.39 -18.01 -17.09
C VAL A 207 -19.00 -18.64 -18.34
N GLN A 208 -18.18 -19.06 -19.29
CA GLN A 208 -18.65 -19.73 -20.51
C GLN A 208 -19.34 -21.06 -20.18
N ASP A 209 -18.82 -21.83 -19.23
CA ASP A 209 -19.40 -23.09 -18.76
C ASP A 209 -20.76 -22.85 -18.11
N LEU A 210 -20.87 -21.84 -17.24
CA LEU A 210 -22.13 -21.50 -16.59
C LEU A 210 -23.17 -21.00 -17.60
N MET A 211 -22.75 -20.19 -18.59
CA MET A 211 -23.63 -19.74 -19.67
C MET A 211 -24.12 -20.90 -20.54
N ARG A 212 -23.24 -21.83 -20.92
CA ARG A 212 -23.61 -23.03 -21.70
C ARG A 212 -24.59 -23.92 -20.95
N ARG A 213 -24.36 -24.14 -19.65
CA ARG A 213 -25.28 -24.89 -18.77
C ARG A 213 -26.67 -24.22 -18.72
N PHE A 214 -26.69 -22.90 -18.53
CA PHE A 214 -27.93 -22.14 -18.52
C PHE A 214 -28.68 -22.23 -19.87
N GLN A 215 -27.97 -22.11 -21.00
CA GLN A 215 -28.56 -22.23 -22.33
C GLN A 215 -29.16 -23.61 -22.60
N ALA A 216 -28.49 -24.69 -22.20
CA ALA A 216 -29.02 -26.04 -22.34
C ALA A 216 -30.34 -26.22 -21.58
N ILE A 217 -30.43 -25.67 -20.36
CA ILE A 217 -31.65 -25.71 -19.55
C ILE A 217 -32.75 -24.83 -20.18
N GLU A 218 -32.39 -23.63 -20.63
CA GLU A 218 -33.31 -22.72 -21.31
C GLU A 218 -33.93 -23.35 -22.56
N GLN A 219 -33.13 -24.04 -23.39
CA GLN A 219 -33.60 -24.75 -24.58
C GLN A 219 -34.51 -25.94 -24.24
N SER A 220 -34.28 -26.61 -23.11
CA SER A 220 -35.10 -27.73 -22.65
C SER A 220 -36.42 -27.32 -21.98
N THR A 221 -36.59 -26.02 -21.66
CA THR A 221 -37.74 -25.53 -20.89
C THR A 221 -38.69 -24.68 -21.76
N ILE A 222 -39.94 -25.11 -21.88
CA ILE A 222 -40.95 -24.47 -22.76
C ILE A 222 -41.45 -23.11 -22.20
N ILE A 223 -41.40 -22.91 -20.87
CA ILE A 223 -41.88 -21.68 -20.20
C ILE A 223 -40.75 -21.07 -19.36
N LEU A 224 -40.33 -19.86 -19.71
CA LEU A 224 -39.31 -19.10 -18.98
C LEU A 224 -39.93 -18.45 -17.73
N THR A 225 -39.56 -18.92 -16.54
CA THR A 225 -39.99 -18.30 -15.27
C THR A 225 -39.35 -16.92 -15.09
N PRO A 226 -39.97 -16.01 -14.31
CA PRO A 226 -39.39 -14.69 -14.02
C PRO A 226 -38.00 -14.78 -13.36
N ASP A 227 -37.77 -15.80 -12.51
CA ASP A 227 -36.47 -16.04 -11.89
C ASP A 227 -35.40 -16.44 -12.92
N MET A 228 -35.77 -17.25 -13.92
CA MET A 228 -34.87 -17.64 -15.01
C MET A 228 -34.54 -16.44 -15.91
N GLN A 229 -35.49 -15.52 -16.12
CA GLN A 229 -35.21 -14.23 -16.79
C GLN A 229 -34.23 -13.36 -16.01
N HIS A 230 -34.41 -13.25 -14.69
CA HIS A 230 -33.52 -12.51 -13.82
C HIS A 230 -32.09 -13.08 -13.87
N ILE A 231 -31.94 -14.39 -13.72
CA ILE A 231 -30.64 -15.09 -13.82
C ILE A 231 -29.99 -14.86 -15.18
N LYS A 232 -30.77 -14.91 -16.28
CA LYS A 232 -30.28 -14.61 -17.64
C LYS A 232 -29.74 -13.19 -17.75
N GLN A 233 -30.44 -12.22 -17.17
CA GLN A 233 -29.99 -10.82 -17.17
C GLN A 233 -28.71 -10.64 -16.34
N CYS A 234 -28.61 -11.30 -15.18
CA CYS A 234 -27.40 -11.33 -14.37
C CYS A 234 -26.21 -11.93 -15.13
N LEU A 235 -26.38 -13.08 -15.79
CA LEU A 235 -25.34 -13.71 -16.60
C LEU A 235 -24.87 -12.82 -17.76
N ARG A 236 -25.80 -12.16 -18.45
CA ARG A 236 -25.45 -11.17 -19.48
C ARG A 236 -24.64 -10.01 -18.92
N HIS A 237 -24.98 -9.52 -17.73
CA HIS A 237 -24.19 -8.48 -17.06
C HIS A 237 -22.79 -8.97 -16.70
N VAL A 238 -22.63 -10.23 -16.25
CA VAL A 238 -21.31 -10.82 -15.98
C VAL A 238 -20.48 -10.92 -17.27
N ALA A 239 -21.07 -11.39 -18.36
CA ALA A 239 -20.40 -11.48 -19.67
C ALA A 239 -20.00 -10.09 -20.20
N ALA A 240 -20.90 -9.10 -20.10
CA ALA A 240 -20.61 -7.73 -20.48
C ALA A 240 -19.46 -7.13 -19.66
N THR A 241 -19.34 -7.49 -18.39
CA THR A 241 -18.23 -7.05 -17.52
C THR A 241 -16.86 -7.57 -18.00
N LEU A 242 -16.83 -8.72 -18.66
CA LEU A 242 -15.62 -9.28 -19.31
C LEU A 242 -15.32 -8.66 -20.69
N GLY A 243 -16.19 -7.78 -21.20
CA GLY A 243 -16.08 -7.27 -22.57
C GLY A 243 -16.53 -8.27 -23.64
N HIS A 244 -17.22 -9.35 -23.25
CA HIS A 244 -18.00 -10.16 -24.17
C HIS A 244 -19.41 -9.55 -24.25
N ASP A 245 -19.62 -8.68 -25.23
CA ASP A 245 -20.97 -8.30 -25.62
C ASP A 245 -21.75 -9.59 -25.91
N GLY A 246 -22.94 -9.70 -25.30
CA GLY A 246 -23.80 -10.88 -25.32
C GLY A 246 -24.43 -11.14 -26.69
N GLY A 247 -23.61 -11.40 -27.70
CA GLY A 247 -23.98 -11.99 -28.97
C GLY A 247 -23.55 -13.45 -28.99
N VAL A 248 -24.49 -14.36 -28.72
CA VAL A 248 -24.48 -15.62 -29.44
C VAL A 248 -24.81 -15.25 -30.88
N ALA A 249 -23.78 -14.96 -31.67
CA ALA A 249 -23.82 -15.09 -33.11
C ALA A 249 -22.77 -16.14 -33.43
N ASP A 250 -23.25 -17.24 -34.00
CA ASP A 250 -22.45 -18.22 -34.74
C ASP A 250 -21.38 -17.52 -35.59
N ASP A 251 -20.24 -18.20 -35.70
CA ASP A 251 -19.42 -18.30 -36.93
C ASP A 251 -18.00 -17.71 -37.01
N ASP A 252 -17.45 -16.97 -36.03
CA ASP A 252 -16.09 -16.38 -36.22
C ASP A 252 -15.09 -16.52 -35.04
N LEU A 253 -14.99 -17.72 -34.44
CA LEU A 253 -14.02 -17.97 -33.34
C LEU A 253 -12.98 -19.07 -33.58
N GLU A 254 -12.75 -19.49 -34.83
CA GLU A 254 -11.68 -20.46 -35.14
C GLU A 254 -10.31 -19.87 -35.48
N THR A 255 -10.14 -18.58 -35.81
CA THR A 255 -8.87 -18.13 -36.44
C THR A 255 -7.91 -17.32 -35.57
N GLY A 256 -8.33 -16.80 -34.40
CA GLY A 256 -7.51 -15.86 -33.59
C GLY A 256 -6.91 -16.41 -32.29
N SER A 257 -7.65 -17.21 -31.53
CA SER A 257 -7.28 -17.61 -30.16
C SER A 257 -6.35 -18.83 -30.11
N SER A 258 -6.53 -19.77 -31.05
CA SER A 258 -5.79 -21.04 -31.09
C SER A 258 -4.26 -20.87 -31.20
N LYS A 259 -3.80 -19.83 -31.91
CA LYS A 259 -2.36 -19.54 -32.06
C LYS A 259 -1.71 -18.96 -30.80
N ARG A 260 -2.47 -18.36 -29.88
CA ARG A 260 -1.95 -17.77 -28.64
C ARG A 260 -1.94 -18.78 -27.47
N ALA A 261 -2.93 -19.68 -27.44
CA ALA A 261 -3.01 -20.76 -26.47
C ALA A 261 -1.98 -21.87 -26.69
N SER A 262 -1.69 -22.23 -27.96
CA SER A 262 -0.76 -23.32 -28.30
C SER A 262 0.70 -23.05 -27.88
N ARG A 263 1.13 -21.77 -27.85
CA ARG A 263 2.54 -21.42 -27.55
C ARG A 263 2.87 -21.34 -26.05
N ARG A 264 1.87 -21.29 -25.16
CA ARG A 264 2.04 -21.09 -23.71
C ARG A 264 1.86 -22.37 -22.87
N SER A 265 1.39 -23.45 -23.51
CA SER A 265 1.05 -24.73 -22.88
C SER A 265 2.28 -25.60 -22.50
N LYS A 266 3.49 -25.31 -22.98
CA LYS A 266 4.65 -26.20 -22.79
C LYS A 266 5.30 -26.20 -21.39
N HIS A 267 4.84 -25.40 -20.42
CA HIS A 267 5.46 -25.31 -19.09
C HIS A 267 4.56 -25.71 -17.90
N ALA A 268 3.38 -26.29 -18.13
CA ALA A 268 2.48 -26.69 -17.06
C ALA A 268 2.73 -28.13 -16.57
N LEU A 269 3.68 -28.31 -15.65
CA LEU A 269 3.62 -29.41 -14.67
C LEU A 269 3.71 -28.81 -13.27
N ARG A 270 2.56 -28.46 -12.69
CA ARG A 270 2.41 -28.31 -11.25
C ARG A 270 0.97 -28.71 -10.87
N PRO A 271 0.78 -29.56 -9.86
CA PRO A 271 -0.57 -29.93 -9.42
C PRO A 271 -1.30 -28.72 -8.85
N PRO A 272 -2.64 -28.70 -8.93
CA PRO A 272 -3.45 -27.57 -8.46
C PRO A 272 -3.22 -27.33 -6.97
N SER A 273 -3.00 -26.06 -6.60
CA SER A 273 -2.87 -25.61 -5.22
C SER A 273 -4.22 -25.73 -4.49
N SER A 274 -4.15 -25.89 -3.17
CA SER A 274 -5.23 -26.34 -2.28
C SER A 274 -6.46 -25.43 -2.16
N SER A 275 -6.60 -24.36 -2.96
CA SER A 275 -7.81 -23.53 -3.05
C SER A 275 -8.77 -23.93 -4.18
N SER A 276 -8.38 -24.87 -5.05
CA SER A 276 -9.17 -25.30 -6.21
C SER A 276 -10.28 -26.32 -5.89
N LYS A 277 -10.61 -26.56 -4.61
CA LYS A 277 -11.49 -27.67 -4.20
C LYS A 277 -12.99 -27.37 -4.16
N MET A 278 -13.46 -26.23 -4.65
CA MET A 278 -14.88 -25.87 -4.52
C MET A 278 -15.51 -25.45 -5.84
N LEU A 279 -15.51 -26.36 -6.83
CA LEU A 279 -16.42 -26.36 -7.98
C LEU A 279 -16.26 -27.66 -8.80
N VAL A 280 -16.24 -28.82 -8.13
CA VAL A 280 -16.68 -30.06 -8.80
C VAL A 280 -18.19 -30.05 -8.73
N LEU A 281 -18.80 -29.26 -9.62
CA LEU A 281 -20.25 -29.13 -9.75
C LEU A 281 -20.70 -30.11 -10.83
N GLU A 282 -20.84 -31.37 -10.39
CA GLU A 282 -21.43 -32.50 -11.10
C GLU A 282 -22.94 -32.57 -10.77
N ASP A 283 -23.66 -31.45 -10.97
CA ASP A 283 -25.11 -31.40 -10.81
C ASP A 283 -25.75 -30.68 -12.02
N THR A 284 -26.76 -31.33 -12.61
CA THR A 284 -27.54 -30.86 -13.77
C THR A 284 -28.62 -29.82 -13.38
N SER A 285 -28.50 -29.23 -12.19
CA SER A 285 -29.47 -28.28 -11.64
C SER A 285 -29.35 -26.87 -12.25
N LEU A 286 -30.46 -26.14 -12.29
CA LEU A 286 -30.48 -24.71 -12.66
C LEU A 286 -29.45 -23.93 -11.82
N PRO A 287 -28.61 -23.06 -12.44
CA PRO A 287 -27.69 -22.20 -11.71
C PRO A 287 -28.42 -21.36 -10.66
N SER A 288 -27.96 -21.38 -9.41
CA SER A 288 -28.53 -20.50 -8.38
C SER A 288 -28.13 -19.04 -8.61
N GLU A 289 -28.97 -18.09 -8.18
CA GLU A 289 -28.58 -16.67 -8.11
C GLU A 289 -27.28 -16.50 -7.29
N ALA A 290 -27.09 -17.31 -6.25
CA ALA A 290 -25.89 -17.31 -5.43
C ALA A 290 -24.63 -17.68 -6.23
N ASP A 291 -24.72 -18.62 -7.17
CA ASP A 291 -23.61 -19.04 -8.02
C ASP A 291 -23.20 -17.94 -8.99
N VAL A 292 -24.19 -17.26 -9.59
CA VAL A 292 -23.95 -16.12 -10.48
C VAL A 292 -23.33 -14.94 -9.73
N ILE A 293 -23.81 -14.64 -8.52
CA ILE A 293 -23.23 -13.60 -7.65
C ILE A 293 -21.78 -13.95 -7.28
N LEU A 294 -21.51 -15.21 -6.90
CA LEU A 294 -20.17 -15.66 -6.56
C LEU A 294 -19.22 -15.55 -7.77
N LEU A 295 -19.68 -15.96 -8.95
CA LEU A 295 -18.91 -15.88 -10.18
C LEU A 295 -18.65 -14.43 -10.60
N HIS A 296 -19.66 -13.55 -10.54
CA HIS A 296 -19.49 -12.12 -10.79
C HIS A 296 -18.45 -11.50 -9.83
N GLY A 297 -18.48 -11.89 -8.56
CA GLY A 297 -17.49 -11.45 -7.57
C GLY A 297 -16.09 -11.96 -7.88
N ARG A 298 -15.94 -13.17 -8.43
CA ARG A 298 -14.65 -13.68 -8.93
C ARG A 298 -14.17 -12.89 -10.15
N VAL A 299 -15.05 -12.63 -11.13
CA VAL A 299 -14.77 -11.80 -12.32
C VAL A 299 -14.26 -10.41 -11.93
N LYS A 300 -14.96 -9.72 -11.03
CA LYS A 300 -14.55 -8.39 -10.57
C LYS A 300 -13.17 -8.40 -9.90
N ARG A 301 -12.91 -9.38 -9.03
CA ARG A 301 -11.62 -9.51 -8.33
C ARG A 301 -10.47 -9.78 -9.30
N ILE A 302 -10.66 -10.68 -10.26
CA ILE A 302 -9.59 -11.00 -11.22
C ILE A 302 -9.34 -9.88 -12.22
N LEU A 303 -10.38 -9.14 -12.64
CA LEU A 303 -10.22 -7.96 -13.49
C LEU A 303 -9.45 -6.84 -12.76
N ALA A 304 -9.76 -6.62 -11.48
CA ALA A 304 -9.03 -5.65 -10.65
C ALA A 304 -7.56 -6.07 -10.47
N ASP A 305 -7.30 -7.36 -10.26
CA ASP A 305 -5.96 -7.90 -10.11
C ASP A 305 -5.14 -7.81 -11.41
N LEU A 306 -5.74 -8.19 -12.55
CA LEU A 306 -5.10 -8.10 -13.86
C LEU A 306 -4.75 -6.66 -14.23
N ARG A 307 -5.66 -5.70 -13.96
CA ARG A 307 -5.40 -4.27 -14.16
C ARG A 307 -4.22 -3.80 -13.33
N ARG A 308 -4.18 -4.18 -12.05
CA ARG A 308 -3.12 -3.85 -11.12
C ARG A 308 -1.76 -4.42 -11.56
N CYS A 309 -1.72 -5.68 -11.99
CA CYS A 309 -0.51 -6.29 -12.55
C CYS A 309 -0.05 -5.60 -13.84
N GLU A 310 -0.99 -5.18 -14.69
CA GLU A 310 -0.66 -4.43 -15.91
C GLU A 310 -0.11 -3.04 -15.59
N GLN A 311 -0.69 -2.32 -14.62
CA GLN A 311 -0.19 -1.03 -14.15
C GLN A 311 1.21 -1.16 -13.53
N ALA A 312 1.43 -2.14 -12.65
CA ALA A 312 2.75 -2.41 -12.07
C ALA A 312 3.78 -2.74 -13.16
N TRP A 313 3.40 -3.47 -14.19
CA TRP A 313 4.25 -3.76 -15.34
C TRP A 313 4.58 -2.50 -16.16
N GLN A 314 3.59 -1.64 -16.41
CA GLN A 314 3.79 -0.37 -17.10
C GLN A 314 4.72 0.56 -16.32
N ASP A 315 4.54 0.67 -15.00
CA ASP A 315 5.39 1.48 -14.13
C ASP A 315 6.85 1.02 -14.16
N VAL A 316 7.09 -0.29 -14.21
CA VAL A 316 8.43 -0.87 -14.38
C VAL A 316 9.03 -0.47 -15.73
N CYS A 317 8.30 -0.67 -16.83
CA CYS A 317 8.77 -0.30 -18.17
C CYS A 317 9.05 1.20 -18.29
N TRP A 318 8.16 2.05 -17.78
CA TRP A 318 8.32 3.50 -17.79
C TRP A 318 9.52 3.96 -16.95
N SER A 319 9.66 3.38 -15.75
CA SER A 319 10.78 3.68 -14.86
C SER A 319 12.12 3.25 -15.46
N ALA A 320 12.18 2.07 -16.10
CA ALA A 320 13.36 1.60 -16.82
C ALA A 320 13.69 2.52 -18.00
N GLN A 321 12.72 2.82 -18.86
CA GLN A 321 12.91 3.67 -20.04
C GLN A 321 13.45 5.04 -19.66
N ARG A 322 12.87 5.70 -18.66
CA ARG A 322 13.34 7.02 -18.20
C ARG A 322 14.77 6.95 -17.65
N LEU A 323 15.12 5.87 -16.96
CA LEU A 323 16.45 5.69 -16.40
C LEU A 323 17.49 5.39 -17.49
N ILE A 324 17.16 4.58 -18.48
CA ILE A 324 17.99 4.33 -19.67
C ILE A 324 18.27 5.64 -20.40
N GLN A 325 17.21 6.41 -20.70
CA GLN A 325 17.36 7.72 -21.36
C GLN A 325 18.27 8.67 -20.58
N TRP A 326 18.15 8.67 -19.24
CA TRP A 326 18.99 9.48 -18.38
C TRP A 326 20.46 9.03 -18.40
N ILE A 327 20.71 7.71 -18.36
CA ILE A 327 22.06 7.13 -18.45
C ILE A 327 22.68 7.47 -19.81
N ASP A 328 21.98 7.18 -20.91
CA ASP A 328 22.46 7.41 -22.27
C ASP A 328 22.81 8.89 -22.49
N GLN A 329 21.95 9.80 -22.03
CA GLN A 329 22.20 11.24 -22.12
C GLN A 329 23.46 11.64 -21.32
N THR A 330 23.67 11.05 -20.15
CA THR A 330 24.83 11.33 -19.30
C THR A 330 26.13 10.78 -19.92
N GLU A 331 26.09 9.56 -20.47
CA GLU A 331 27.24 8.94 -21.13
C GLU A 331 27.64 9.69 -22.41
N GLN A 332 26.66 10.12 -23.22
CA GLN A 332 26.92 10.93 -24.42
C GLN A 332 27.58 12.27 -24.07
N LEU A 333 27.13 12.94 -22.99
CA LEU A 333 27.74 14.16 -22.49
C LEU A 333 29.21 13.92 -22.08
N HIS A 334 29.50 12.83 -21.38
CA HIS A 334 30.87 12.48 -20.99
C HIS A 334 31.75 12.12 -22.20
N ALA A 335 31.21 11.39 -23.18
CA ALA A 335 31.94 11.03 -24.40
C ALA A 335 32.24 12.25 -25.29
N SER A 336 31.32 13.22 -25.36
CA SER A 336 31.50 14.49 -26.08
C SER A 336 32.48 15.47 -25.40
N GLY A 337 32.97 15.14 -24.19
CA GLY A 337 34.00 15.88 -23.47
C GLY A 337 35.42 15.76 -24.06
N ALA A 338 35.61 14.96 -25.12
CA ALA A 338 36.78 15.05 -26.00
C ALA A 338 36.40 15.86 -27.25
N PRO A 339 37.14 16.94 -27.61
CA PRO A 339 36.81 17.74 -28.77
C PRO A 339 37.11 16.95 -30.06
N THR A 340 36.12 16.20 -30.56
CA THR A 340 36.12 15.70 -31.93
C THR A 340 35.11 16.50 -32.76
N PRO A 341 35.53 17.08 -33.90
CA PRO A 341 34.68 17.94 -34.69
C PRO A 341 33.74 17.07 -35.52
N SER A 342 32.50 16.92 -35.08
CA SER A 342 31.43 16.52 -36.00
C SER A 342 30.25 17.46 -35.89
N THR A 343 29.97 18.04 -37.05
CA THR A 343 28.99 19.05 -37.39
C THR A 343 27.57 18.59 -37.10
N THR A 344 26.95 19.14 -36.05
CA THR A 344 25.60 19.78 -36.08
C THR A 344 25.21 20.15 -34.65
N ARG A 345 25.47 21.41 -34.27
CA ARG A 345 25.29 22.07 -32.96
C ARG A 345 26.38 21.78 -31.91
N PRO A 346 27.33 22.71 -31.68
CA PRO A 346 28.14 22.67 -30.47
C PRO A 346 27.22 22.85 -29.26
N MET A 347 27.25 21.90 -28.34
CA MET A 347 26.55 22.01 -27.06
C MET A 347 27.14 23.19 -26.28
N SER A 348 26.31 24.09 -25.78
CA SER A 348 26.78 25.27 -25.07
C SER A 348 27.45 24.87 -23.75
N VAL A 349 28.52 25.57 -23.36
CA VAL A 349 29.23 25.33 -22.08
C VAL A 349 28.27 25.40 -20.89
N THR A 350 27.19 26.17 -21.01
CA THR A 350 26.10 26.30 -20.04
C THR A 350 25.22 25.05 -19.90
N GLU A 351 24.97 24.30 -20.97
CA GLU A 351 24.19 23.04 -20.95
C GLU A 351 25.01 21.89 -20.36
N TRP A 352 26.31 21.86 -20.68
CA TRP A 352 27.25 20.93 -20.05
C TRP A 352 27.42 21.20 -18.56
N PHE A 353 27.62 22.46 -18.17
CA PHE A 353 27.78 22.84 -16.76
C PHE A 353 26.51 22.59 -15.94
N SER A 354 25.32 22.86 -16.50
CA SER A 354 24.04 22.63 -15.81
C SER A 354 23.70 21.14 -15.66
N SER A 355 24.06 20.28 -16.62
CA SER A 355 23.86 18.83 -16.51
C SER A 355 24.86 18.17 -15.56
N TRP A 356 26.13 18.55 -15.61
CA TRP A 356 27.16 18.06 -14.68
C TRP A 356 26.86 18.49 -13.24
N THR A 357 26.51 19.76 -13.01
CA THR A 357 26.11 20.24 -11.68
C THR A 357 24.83 19.56 -11.19
N ALA A 358 23.85 19.29 -12.06
CA ALA A 358 22.65 18.56 -11.68
C ALA A 358 22.93 17.11 -11.25
N HIS A 359 23.83 16.40 -11.95
CA HIS A 359 24.22 15.03 -11.58
C HIS A 359 25.03 14.99 -10.28
N ALA A 360 26.02 15.88 -10.15
CA ALA A 360 26.80 16.02 -8.92
C ALA A 360 25.87 16.37 -7.73
N MET A 361 25.00 17.37 -7.89
CA MET A 361 24.01 17.75 -6.86
C MET A 361 23.08 16.60 -6.49
N TRP A 362 22.63 15.78 -7.46
CA TRP A 362 21.80 14.61 -7.18
C TRP A 362 22.52 13.56 -6.32
N THR A 363 23.78 13.24 -6.64
CA THR A 363 24.59 12.30 -5.84
C THR A 363 24.87 12.82 -4.42
N TYR A 364 25.19 14.11 -4.28
CA TYR A 364 25.35 14.74 -2.96
C TYR A 364 24.03 14.80 -2.18
N ALA A 365 22.91 15.08 -2.85
CA ALA A 365 21.58 15.10 -2.22
C ALA A 365 21.18 13.71 -1.72
N ILE A 366 21.41 12.65 -2.50
CA ILE A 366 21.19 11.26 -2.04
C ILE A 366 22.16 10.90 -0.92
N GLY A 367 23.42 11.31 -1.00
CA GLY A 367 24.40 11.11 0.06
C GLY A 367 23.95 11.75 1.37
N ALA A 368 23.53 13.02 1.33
CA ALA A 368 22.98 13.74 2.47
C ALA A 368 21.69 13.09 3.01
N ALA A 369 20.76 12.71 2.13
CA ALA A 369 19.54 12.00 2.52
C ALA A 369 19.84 10.65 3.18
N THR A 370 20.84 9.91 2.66
CA THR A 370 21.31 8.66 3.25
C THR A 370 21.89 8.92 4.64
N ALA A 371 22.77 9.92 4.79
CA ALA A 371 23.35 10.28 6.08
C ALA A 371 22.28 10.65 7.11
N CYS A 372 21.28 11.46 6.72
CA CYS A 372 20.13 11.80 7.56
C CYS A 372 19.32 10.56 7.95
N CYS A 373 19.05 9.65 7.02
CA CYS A 373 18.34 8.40 7.31
C CYS A 373 19.13 7.51 8.27
N VAL A 374 20.44 7.34 8.04
CA VAL A 374 21.33 6.55 8.92
C VAL A 374 21.39 7.16 10.31
N PHE A 375 21.47 8.49 10.41
CA PHE A 375 21.43 9.20 11.68
C PHE A 375 20.10 9.00 12.41
N GLY A 376 18.98 9.14 11.71
CA GLY A 376 17.65 8.82 12.25
C GLY A 376 17.53 7.38 12.72
N SER A 377 18.05 6.42 11.94
CA SER A 377 18.11 5.01 12.31
C SER A 377 18.90 4.77 13.59
N ALA A 378 20.07 5.39 13.69
CA ALA A 378 20.93 5.28 14.85
C ALA A 378 20.26 5.86 16.11
N ILE A 379 19.59 7.02 15.99
CA ILE A 379 18.82 7.61 17.09
C ILE A 379 17.71 6.67 17.56
N VAL A 380 16.92 6.12 16.63
CA VAL A 380 15.81 5.20 16.98
C VAL A 380 16.35 3.96 17.68
N LEU A 381 17.32 3.25 17.08
CA LEU A 381 17.89 2.03 17.66
C LEU A 381 18.58 2.29 19.00
N TRP A 382 19.30 3.40 19.12
CA TRP A 382 19.93 3.79 20.38
C TRP A 382 18.88 4.07 21.45
N SER A 383 17.82 4.82 21.11
CA SER A 383 16.75 5.14 22.05
C SER A 383 15.98 3.89 22.49
N GLU A 384 15.83 2.89 21.61
CA GLU A 384 15.23 1.59 21.96
C GLU A 384 16.08 0.79 22.97
N VAL A 385 17.40 0.70 22.74
CA VAL A 385 18.30 -0.05 23.64
C VAL A 385 18.30 0.53 25.05
N PHE A 386 18.19 1.85 25.18
CA PHE A 386 18.25 2.56 26.47
C PHE A 386 16.88 2.91 27.05
N MET A 387 15.79 2.35 26.51
CA MET A 387 14.42 2.64 26.98
C MET A 387 14.20 2.24 28.45
N GLY A 388 14.81 1.15 28.92
CA GLY A 388 14.78 0.72 30.33
C GLY A 388 15.92 1.26 31.20
N ALA A 389 16.81 2.09 30.63
CA ALA A 389 17.94 2.68 31.34
C ALA A 389 17.61 4.11 31.83
N SER A 390 18.52 4.73 32.60
CA SER A 390 18.26 6.08 33.11
C SER A 390 18.03 7.08 31.95
N PRO A 391 17.10 8.05 32.09
CA PRO A 391 16.75 9.05 31.06
C PRO A 391 17.91 9.87 30.50
N ARG A 392 19.08 9.84 31.16
CA ARG A 392 20.32 10.49 30.71
C ARG A 392 20.92 9.85 29.46
N TRP A 393 20.62 8.59 29.14
CA TRP A 393 21.23 7.89 28.00
C TRP A 393 20.41 7.97 26.70
N SER A 394 19.15 8.40 26.79
CA SER A 394 18.31 8.62 25.59
C SER A 394 18.62 10.00 24.99
N PRO A 395 19.08 10.09 23.72
CA PRO A 395 19.31 11.35 23.03
C PRO A 395 18.05 12.22 22.98
N LEU A 396 16.89 11.58 22.82
CA LEU A 396 15.59 12.26 22.80
C LEU A 396 15.19 12.76 24.20
N GLY A 397 15.47 11.97 25.24
CA GLY A 397 15.27 12.38 26.62
C GLY A 397 16.18 13.53 27.04
N GLN A 398 17.39 13.61 26.49
CA GLN A 398 18.30 14.76 26.66
C GLN A 398 17.83 15.99 25.87
N LEU A 399 17.35 15.81 24.63
CA LEU A 399 16.78 16.91 23.82
C LEU A 399 15.63 17.59 24.56
N LEU A 400 14.71 16.81 25.12
CA LEU A 400 13.59 17.33 25.91
C LEU A 400 14.06 18.03 27.19
N ALA A 401 15.10 17.49 27.85
CA ALA A 401 15.66 18.13 29.03
C ALA A 401 16.37 19.45 28.72
N ALA A 402 17.12 19.50 27.62
CA ALA A 402 17.79 20.70 27.15
C ALA A 402 16.76 21.79 26.82
N ALA A 403 15.67 21.42 26.15
CA ALA A 403 14.55 22.30 25.87
C ALA A 403 13.78 22.72 27.13
N ALA A 404 13.76 21.89 28.17
CA ALA A 404 13.19 22.25 29.47
C ALA A 404 14.02 23.29 30.21
N THR A 405 15.34 23.26 30.02
CA THR A 405 16.29 24.14 30.71
C THR A 405 16.64 25.40 29.94
N SER A 406 16.30 25.49 28.65
CA SER A 406 16.63 26.65 27.82
C SER A 406 15.82 27.87 28.25
N SER A 407 16.53 28.94 28.63
CA SER A 407 15.97 30.24 29.07
C SER A 407 15.33 31.06 27.94
N GLU A 408 15.18 30.50 26.74
CA GLU A 408 14.58 31.18 25.59
C GLU A 408 13.07 31.39 25.77
N PRO A 409 12.47 32.40 25.10
CA PRO A 409 11.04 32.61 25.14
C PRO A 409 10.28 31.33 24.76
N PRO A 410 9.15 31.02 25.43
CA PRO A 410 8.47 29.73 25.34
C PRO A 410 8.01 29.34 23.92
N THR A 411 8.04 30.28 22.97
CA THR A 411 7.55 30.09 21.60
C THR A 411 8.62 29.56 20.62
N SER A 412 9.89 30.01 20.68
CA SER A 412 10.94 29.57 19.75
C SER A 412 11.45 28.17 20.08
N GLY A 413 11.73 27.90 21.35
CA GLY A 413 12.18 26.59 21.83
C GLY A 413 11.12 25.49 21.67
N ALA A 414 9.84 25.81 21.83
CA ALA A 414 8.76 24.84 21.63
C ALA A 414 8.61 24.41 20.16
N LEU A 415 8.79 25.35 19.22
CA LEU A 415 8.72 25.08 17.79
C LEU A 415 9.87 24.20 17.31
N SER A 416 11.10 24.43 17.79
CA SER A 416 12.26 23.61 17.41
C SER A 416 12.12 22.16 17.87
N VAL A 417 11.70 21.94 19.12
CA VAL A 417 11.38 20.61 19.65
C VAL A 417 10.28 19.95 18.82
N GLN A 418 9.20 20.68 18.54
CA GLN A 418 8.08 20.16 17.74
C GLN A 418 8.54 19.71 16.34
N LEU A 419 9.39 20.50 15.67
CA LEU A 419 9.91 20.16 14.35
C LEU A 419 10.81 18.93 14.38
N VAL A 420 11.69 18.80 15.38
CA VAL A 420 12.56 17.63 15.53
C VAL A 420 11.75 16.36 15.82
N LEU A 421 10.78 16.44 16.74
CA LEU A 421 9.89 15.31 17.04
C LEU A 421 9.05 14.92 15.82
N LEU A 422 8.52 15.90 15.08
CA LEU A 422 7.76 15.64 13.85
C LEU A 422 8.64 14.99 12.78
N ALA A 423 9.87 15.46 12.58
CA ALA A 423 10.81 14.91 11.62
C ALA A 423 11.14 13.44 11.94
N LEU A 424 11.42 13.14 13.21
CA LEU A 424 11.73 11.77 13.65
C LEU A 424 10.51 10.85 13.55
N LEU A 425 9.33 11.31 13.98
CA LEU A 425 8.09 10.54 13.89
C LEU A 425 7.70 10.26 12.44
N THR A 426 7.88 11.25 11.56
CA THR A 426 7.68 11.08 10.11
C THR A 426 8.67 10.07 9.54
N TYR A 427 9.94 10.11 9.96
CA TYR A 427 10.95 9.13 9.56
C TYR A 427 10.60 7.70 10.02
N MET A 428 10.15 7.52 11.27
CA MET A 428 9.68 6.21 11.73
C MET A 428 8.46 5.74 10.93
N GLY A 429 7.52 6.65 10.64
CA GLY A 429 6.38 6.37 9.79
C GLY A 429 6.78 5.92 8.37
N THR A 430 7.72 6.62 7.71
CA THR A 430 8.20 6.22 6.38
C THR A 430 8.90 4.86 6.40
N CYS A 431 9.67 4.57 7.45
CA CYS A 431 10.26 3.24 7.65
C CYS A 431 9.21 2.13 7.73
N VAL A 432 8.14 2.36 8.50
CA VAL A 432 7.06 1.37 8.67
C VAL A 432 6.32 1.13 7.35
N TYR A 433 5.87 2.17 6.66
CA TYR A 433 5.09 2.00 5.42
C TYR A 433 5.92 1.47 4.25
N GLN A 434 7.17 1.90 4.11
CA GLN A 434 8.05 1.37 3.06
C GLN A 434 8.33 -0.12 3.28
N SER A 435 8.44 -0.55 4.54
CA SER A 435 8.59 -1.96 4.91
C SER A 435 7.31 -2.75 4.68
N LEU A 436 6.16 -2.18 4.99
CA LEU A 436 4.86 -2.80 4.79
C LEU A 436 4.66 -3.19 3.31
N PHE A 437 4.94 -2.27 2.39
CA PHE A 437 4.81 -2.52 0.95
C PHE A 437 5.94 -3.37 0.36
N SER A 438 6.98 -3.70 1.13
CA SER A 438 8.03 -4.63 0.69
C SER A 438 7.63 -6.11 0.81
N ILE A 439 6.67 -6.43 1.71
CA ILE A 439 6.11 -7.77 1.89
C ILE A 439 5.23 -8.09 0.66
N ARG A 440 5.37 -9.26 0.01
CA ARG A 440 4.71 -9.55 -1.28
C ARG A 440 3.19 -9.41 -1.21
N GLY A 441 2.57 -9.89 -0.13
CA GLY A 441 1.12 -9.80 0.09
C GLY A 441 0.60 -8.35 0.08
N PHE A 442 1.23 -7.45 0.83
CA PHE A 442 0.88 -6.03 0.89
C PHE A 442 1.44 -5.22 -0.28
N GLY A 443 2.58 -5.62 -0.83
CA GLY A 443 3.23 -5.01 -1.98
C GLY A 443 2.42 -5.18 -3.27
N ARG A 444 1.68 -6.29 -3.40
CA ARG A 444 0.64 -6.44 -4.43
C ARG A 444 -0.41 -5.34 -4.34
N VAL A 445 -0.69 -4.83 -3.15
CA VAL A 445 -1.73 -3.82 -2.86
C VAL A 445 -1.09 -2.43 -2.64
N ALA A 446 0.17 -2.25 -3.05
CA ALA A 446 0.89 -0.99 -2.89
C ALA A 446 0.23 0.16 -3.66
N LEU A 447 0.45 1.37 -3.14
CA LEU A 447 0.00 2.61 -3.77
C LEU A 447 0.92 2.94 -4.94
N HIS A 448 0.33 3.05 -6.13
CA HIS A 448 1.00 3.44 -7.36
C HIS A 448 0.48 4.82 -7.78
N GLY A 449 1.41 5.75 -8.00
CA GLY A 449 1.09 7.13 -8.39
C GLY A 449 0.51 7.22 -9.81
N ALA A 450 0.24 8.44 -10.25
CA ALA A 450 -0.29 8.73 -11.59
C ALA A 450 -1.64 8.06 -11.89
N HIS A 451 -2.55 8.09 -10.91
CA HIS A 451 -3.92 7.58 -11.05
C HIS A 451 -4.05 6.07 -11.28
N ASN A 452 -3.15 5.27 -10.68
CA ASN A 452 -3.10 3.83 -10.90
C ASN A 452 -3.47 3.00 -9.66
N SER A 453 -3.86 3.61 -8.54
CA SER A 453 -4.23 2.86 -7.34
C SER A 453 -5.71 2.45 -7.35
N THR A 454 -5.94 1.14 -7.37
CA THR A 454 -7.28 0.55 -7.27
C THR A 454 -7.95 0.84 -5.91
N GLU A 455 -9.27 0.65 -5.85
CA GLU A 455 -10.06 0.80 -4.61
C GLU A 455 -9.50 -0.06 -3.46
N LEU A 456 -9.12 -1.30 -3.77
CA LEU A 456 -8.54 -2.22 -2.80
C LEU A 456 -7.21 -1.71 -2.23
N SER A 457 -6.34 -1.15 -3.08
CA SER A 457 -5.07 -0.54 -2.68
C SER A 457 -5.25 0.61 -1.71
N LEU A 458 -6.17 1.53 -2.05
CA LEU A 458 -6.47 2.69 -1.23
C LEU A 458 -7.07 2.31 0.12
N LEU A 459 -8.07 1.41 0.12
CA LEU A 459 -8.74 0.96 1.34
C LEU A 459 -7.80 0.19 2.27
N THR A 460 -6.96 -0.69 1.72
CA THR A 460 -5.99 -1.46 2.51
C THR A 460 -4.94 -0.53 3.12
N ALA A 461 -4.41 0.43 2.35
CA ALA A 461 -3.47 1.42 2.88
C ALA A 461 -4.11 2.27 4.00
N ALA A 462 -5.36 2.70 3.83
CA ALA A 462 -6.12 3.43 4.85
C ALA A 462 -6.32 2.62 6.14
N ILE A 463 -6.67 1.33 6.04
CA ILE A 463 -6.79 0.44 7.20
C ILE A 463 -5.47 0.36 7.96
N GLN A 464 -4.37 0.10 7.26
CA GLN A 464 -3.06 -0.05 7.90
C GLN A 464 -2.61 1.27 8.54
N GLN A 465 -2.93 2.40 7.92
CA GLN A 465 -2.67 3.70 8.52
C GLN A 465 -3.39 3.90 9.85
N CYS A 466 -4.69 3.65 9.88
CA CYS A 466 -5.48 3.78 11.10
C CYS A 466 -5.01 2.83 12.22
N ARG A 467 -4.56 1.62 11.88
CA ARG A 467 -4.10 0.63 12.88
C ARG A 467 -2.72 0.94 13.45
N LEU A 468 -1.78 1.36 12.60
CA LEU A 468 -0.38 1.52 12.99
C LEU A 468 -0.09 2.88 13.66
N GLN A 469 -0.89 3.91 13.37
CA GLN A 469 -0.66 5.26 13.88
C GLN A 469 -0.54 5.34 15.41
N PHE A 470 -1.45 4.69 16.14
CA PHE A 470 -1.48 4.76 17.59
C PHE A 470 -0.38 3.93 18.25
N SER A 471 -0.08 2.75 17.69
CA SER A 471 1.05 1.94 18.15
C SER A 471 2.39 2.62 17.88
N LEU A 472 2.54 3.28 16.73
CA LEU A 472 3.70 4.10 16.41
C LEU A 472 3.84 5.27 17.40
N GLY A 473 2.76 6.00 17.67
CA GLY A 473 2.77 7.10 18.64
C GLY A 473 3.08 6.64 20.07
N TYR A 474 2.54 5.49 20.48
CA TYR A 474 2.81 4.91 21.79
C TYR A 474 4.27 4.46 21.94
N ASN A 475 4.82 3.74 20.95
CA ASN A 475 6.24 3.38 20.91
C ASN A 475 7.13 4.64 20.89
N PHE A 476 6.74 5.68 20.14
CA PHE A 476 7.46 6.95 20.14
C PHE A 476 7.50 7.62 21.52
N CYS A 477 6.40 7.62 22.28
CA CYS A 477 6.40 8.13 23.65
C CYS A 477 7.36 7.34 24.56
N LEU A 478 7.44 6.02 24.40
CA LEU A 478 8.37 5.19 25.17
C LEU A 478 9.84 5.50 24.82
N LEU A 479 10.15 5.74 23.54
CA LEU A 479 11.49 6.13 23.07
C LEU A 479 12.03 7.43 23.69
N LEU A 480 11.14 8.37 24.05
CA LEU A 480 11.53 9.60 24.73
C LEU A 480 12.12 9.36 26.12
N ASN A 481 11.81 8.21 26.75
CA ASN A 481 12.30 7.77 28.06
C ASN A 481 12.26 8.90 29.12
N ARG A 482 11.12 9.59 29.20
CA ARG A 482 10.87 10.72 30.11
C ARG A 482 9.47 10.62 30.70
N HIS A 483 9.26 9.63 31.55
CA HIS A 483 7.99 9.39 32.24
C HIS A 483 7.46 10.63 32.96
N ASP A 484 8.34 11.44 33.56
CA ASP A 484 7.99 12.71 34.22
C ASP A 484 7.28 13.72 33.31
N LEU A 485 7.42 13.60 31.99
CA LEU A 485 6.80 14.50 31.01
C LEU A 485 5.74 13.78 30.19
N THR A 486 6.04 12.59 29.69
CA THR A 486 5.14 11.83 28.83
C THR A 486 3.90 11.37 29.56
N ASP A 487 3.97 11.11 30.88
CA ASP A 487 2.81 10.63 31.63
C ASP A 487 1.69 11.67 31.73
N TYR A 488 2.04 12.96 31.62
CA TYR A 488 1.11 14.09 31.64
C TYR A 488 0.60 14.48 30.25
N ALA A 489 1.15 13.90 29.18
CA ALA A 489 0.67 14.15 27.83
C ALA A 489 -0.76 13.62 27.67
N SER A 490 -1.58 14.36 26.93
CA SER A 490 -2.98 14.01 26.71
C SER A 490 -3.11 12.67 25.96
N PHE A 491 -2.17 12.41 25.04
CA PHE A 491 -2.02 11.16 24.32
C PHE A 491 -1.73 9.99 25.26
N HIS A 492 -0.82 10.14 26.21
CA HIS A 492 -0.52 9.07 27.16
C HIS A 492 -1.70 8.79 28.10
N THR A 493 -2.44 9.84 28.48
CA THR A 493 -3.69 9.72 29.25
C THR A 493 -4.77 8.92 28.51
N LEU A 494 -4.79 8.92 27.17
CA LEU A 494 -5.68 8.03 26.40
C LEU A 494 -5.39 6.54 26.66
N PHE A 495 -4.13 6.20 26.94
CA PHE A 495 -3.65 4.82 27.15
C PHE A 495 -3.63 4.39 28.61
N THR A 496 -3.97 5.25 29.58
CA THR A 496 -4.01 4.84 31.00
C THR A 496 -5.08 3.77 31.23
N ASP A 497 -6.19 3.81 30.49
CA ASP A 497 -7.26 2.80 30.57
C ASP A 497 -6.80 1.41 30.10
N MET A 498 -5.71 1.31 29.32
CA MET A 498 -5.12 0.03 28.93
C MET A 498 -4.30 -0.64 30.04
N ARG A 499 -3.80 0.12 31.03
CA ARG A 499 -2.94 -0.38 32.11
C ARG A 499 -3.67 -1.27 33.11
N VAL A 500 -4.99 -1.40 33.00
CA VAL A 500 -5.82 -2.30 33.82
C VAL A 500 -5.41 -3.78 33.65
N ILE A 501 -4.72 -4.14 32.57
CA ILE A 501 -4.27 -5.52 32.32
C ILE A 501 -2.75 -5.62 32.50
N HIS A 502 -2.33 -6.14 33.66
CA HIS A 502 -0.92 -6.31 34.03
C HIS A 502 -0.08 -7.06 32.97
N PHE A 503 -0.61 -8.11 32.34
CA PHE A 503 0.14 -8.95 31.40
C PHE A 503 0.53 -8.25 30.08
N PHE A 504 -0.30 -7.32 29.60
CA PHE A 504 -0.08 -6.64 28.30
C PHE A 504 0.33 -5.16 28.45
N GLY A 505 0.26 -4.59 29.67
CA GLY A 505 0.34 -3.15 29.91
C GLY A 505 1.75 -2.59 30.12
N THR A 506 2.52 -3.13 31.07
CA THR A 506 3.79 -2.52 31.50
C THR A 506 5.00 -3.32 31.04
N ASP A 507 5.07 -4.60 31.39
CA ASP A 507 6.27 -5.40 31.12
C ASP A 507 6.39 -5.72 29.62
N PHE A 508 5.28 -6.15 29.02
CA PHE A 508 5.23 -6.51 27.59
C PHE A 508 5.62 -5.34 26.68
N ASN A 509 5.18 -4.12 26.98
CA ASN A 509 5.49 -2.93 26.19
C ASN A 509 6.92 -2.41 26.38
N VAL A 510 7.60 -2.77 27.48
CA VAL A 510 9.02 -2.45 27.71
C VAL A 510 9.94 -3.46 27.01
N TYR A 511 9.58 -4.75 27.00
CA TYR A 511 10.42 -5.80 26.40
C TYR A 511 10.23 -5.97 24.90
N LEU A 512 9.02 -5.76 24.38
CA LEU A 512 8.73 -5.93 22.95
C LEU A 512 9.59 -5.03 22.04
N PRO A 513 9.83 -3.76 22.36
CA PRO A 513 10.67 -2.90 21.52
C PRO A 513 12.15 -3.33 21.51
N MET A 514 12.65 -4.05 22.53
CA MET A 514 13.98 -4.70 22.45
C MET A 514 14.04 -5.77 21.35
N CYS A 515 12.91 -6.43 21.03
CA CYS A 515 12.82 -7.31 19.87
C CYS A 515 13.02 -6.55 18.55
N MET A 516 12.72 -5.25 18.48
CA MET A 516 12.98 -4.44 17.29
C MET A 516 14.47 -4.40 16.98
N VAL A 517 15.33 -4.26 17.99
CA VAL A 517 16.79 -4.26 17.84
C VAL A 517 17.27 -5.61 17.29
N VAL A 518 16.68 -6.71 17.74
CA VAL A 518 16.97 -8.06 17.21
C VAL A 518 16.54 -8.18 15.74
N VAL A 519 15.34 -7.70 15.39
CA VAL A 519 14.88 -7.68 13.99
C VAL A 519 15.80 -6.81 13.12
N ALA A 520 16.23 -5.65 13.61
CA ALA A 520 17.17 -4.79 12.91
C ALA A 520 18.52 -5.49 12.69
N ALA A 521 19.08 -6.12 13.74
CA ALA A 521 20.34 -6.88 13.64
C ALA A 521 20.23 -8.04 12.65
N THR A 522 19.16 -8.85 12.71
CA THR A 522 18.94 -9.94 11.74
C THR A 522 18.78 -9.42 10.32
N THR A 523 18.17 -8.25 10.12
CA THR A 523 18.08 -7.57 8.82
C THR A 523 19.45 -7.10 8.34
N MET A 524 20.32 -6.64 9.25
CA MET A 524 21.68 -6.26 8.91
C MET A 524 22.48 -7.42 8.31
N TRP A 525 22.35 -8.62 8.89
CA TRP A 525 23.01 -9.86 8.45
C TRP A 525 22.25 -10.66 7.37
N HIS A 526 21.28 -10.06 6.68
CA HIS A 526 20.48 -10.73 5.63
C HIS A 526 19.68 -11.95 6.14
N GLY A 527 19.49 -12.09 7.46
CA GLY A 527 18.69 -13.14 8.08
C GLY A 527 17.18 -12.90 8.02
N TYR A 528 16.74 -11.66 7.80
CA TYR A 528 15.33 -11.29 7.73
C TYR A 528 14.54 -12.07 6.69
N ALA A 529 15.08 -12.26 5.47
CA ALA A 529 14.42 -13.05 4.43
C ALA A 529 14.14 -14.50 4.86
N ARG A 530 15.02 -15.07 5.71
CA ARG A 530 14.83 -16.42 6.28
C ARG A 530 13.72 -16.42 7.34
N LEU A 531 13.68 -15.39 8.18
CA LEU A 531 12.68 -15.21 9.25
C LEU A 531 11.28 -14.99 8.68
N VAL A 532 11.15 -14.19 7.63
CA VAL A 532 9.86 -13.95 6.95
C VAL A 532 9.38 -15.21 6.23
N LYS A 533 10.30 -15.95 5.57
CA LYS A 533 9.99 -17.25 4.96
C LYS A 533 9.55 -18.29 5.99
N SER A 534 10.13 -18.31 7.20
CA SER A 534 9.69 -19.23 8.26
C SER A 534 8.31 -18.88 8.82
N MET A 535 7.89 -17.61 8.73
CA MET A 535 6.52 -17.18 9.05
C MET A 535 5.51 -17.46 7.93
N GLY A 536 5.95 -18.05 6.81
CA GLY A 536 5.08 -18.32 5.65
C GLY A 536 4.70 -17.08 4.85
N LEU A 537 5.41 -15.97 5.03
CA LEU A 537 5.22 -14.75 4.27
C LEU A 537 6.20 -14.75 3.08
N ASP A 538 5.68 -14.54 1.88
CA ASP A 538 6.53 -14.31 0.72
C ASP A 538 6.96 -12.83 0.68
N GLN A 539 8.23 -12.56 0.41
CA GLN A 539 8.77 -11.22 0.20
C GLN A 539 9.23 -11.07 -1.25
N TYR A 540 9.18 -9.85 -1.80
CA TYR A 540 9.86 -9.59 -3.05
C TYR A 540 11.36 -9.82 -2.86
N GLU A 541 11.94 -10.66 -3.72
CA GLU A 541 13.37 -10.97 -3.67
C GLU A 541 14.13 -9.67 -4.00
N GLU A 542 15.10 -9.30 -3.15
CA GLU A 542 15.97 -8.14 -3.40
C GLU A 542 17.24 -8.60 -4.15
N LEU A 543 17.70 -7.78 -5.10
CA LEU A 543 18.91 -8.05 -5.85
C LEU A 543 20.14 -8.04 -4.93
N MET A 544 20.68 -9.22 -4.64
CA MET A 544 22.00 -9.36 -4.02
C MET A 544 23.11 -9.30 -5.08
N PRO A 545 24.03 -8.31 -5.02
CA PRO A 545 25.12 -8.19 -5.98
C PRO A 545 26.12 -9.35 -5.83
N GLY A 546 26.63 -9.86 -6.96
CA GLY A 546 27.65 -10.93 -7.00
C GLY A 546 27.11 -12.37 -6.96
N HIS A 547 25.79 -12.57 -6.94
CA HIS A 547 25.19 -13.90 -7.03
C HIS A 547 24.86 -14.27 -8.48
N ILE A 548 25.44 -15.37 -9.00
CA ILE A 548 25.35 -15.74 -10.42
C ILE A 548 23.89 -15.92 -10.88
N GLU A 549 23.04 -16.55 -10.06
CA GLU A 549 21.63 -16.74 -10.38
C GLU A 549 20.88 -15.40 -10.51
N HIS A 550 21.25 -14.42 -9.69
CA HIS A 550 20.65 -13.09 -9.74
C HIS A 550 21.09 -12.31 -10.97
N GLU A 551 22.33 -12.49 -11.42
CA GLU A 551 22.81 -11.86 -12.65
C GLU A 551 22.13 -12.44 -13.90
N ALA A 552 21.91 -13.76 -13.93
CA ALA A 552 21.12 -14.40 -14.97
C ALA A 552 19.68 -13.86 -15.00
N LYS A 553 19.04 -13.72 -13.82
CA LYS A 553 17.73 -13.07 -13.68
C LYS A 553 17.78 -11.63 -14.19
N VAL A 554 18.77 -10.82 -13.83
CA VAL A 554 18.88 -9.43 -14.33
C VAL A 554 18.92 -9.39 -15.86
N HIS A 555 19.71 -10.25 -16.50
CA HIS A 555 19.79 -10.29 -17.96
C HIS A 555 18.46 -10.72 -18.60
N GLN A 556 17.80 -11.73 -18.04
CA GLN A 556 16.47 -12.14 -18.49
C GLN A 556 15.45 -10.98 -18.34
N GLY A 557 15.52 -10.25 -17.23
CA GLY A 557 14.70 -9.08 -16.95
C GLY A 557 14.92 -7.93 -17.94
N ASP A 558 16.17 -7.66 -18.32
CA ASP A 558 16.50 -6.65 -19.33
C ASP A 558 15.81 -6.95 -20.68
N VAL A 559 16.01 -8.16 -21.21
CA VAL A 559 15.37 -8.60 -22.47
C VAL A 559 13.84 -8.49 -22.39
N LEU A 560 13.26 -8.82 -21.24
CA LEU A 560 11.82 -8.76 -21.01
C LEU A 560 11.31 -7.32 -20.98
N VAL A 561 12.03 -6.42 -20.30
CA VAL A 561 11.67 -5.00 -20.20
C VAL A 561 11.84 -4.30 -21.54
N GLN A 562 12.91 -4.57 -22.28
CA GLN A 562 13.12 -4.05 -23.65
C GLN A 562 11.95 -4.43 -24.56
N LYS A 563 11.55 -5.71 -24.59
CA LYS A 563 10.35 -6.18 -25.32
C LYS A 563 9.07 -5.48 -24.86
N GLY A 564 8.95 -5.22 -23.55
CA GLY A 564 7.82 -4.49 -22.97
C GLY A 564 7.75 -3.05 -23.45
N ILE A 565 8.88 -2.33 -23.42
CA ILE A 565 9.03 -0.96 -23.90
C ILE A 565 8.71 -0.89 -25.40
N GLU A 566 9.29 -1.76 -26.23
CA GLU A 566 9.01 -1.81 -27.66
C GLU A 566 7.53 -2.05 -27.98
N LYS A 567 6.86 -2.93 -27.22
CA LYS A 567 5.44 -3.19 -27.40
C LYS A 567 4.62 -1.95 -27.06
N TYR A 568 4.96 -1.26 -25.97
CA TYR A 568 4.27 -0.05 -25.54
C TYR A 568 4.45 1.10 -26.53
N THR A 569 5.67 1.32 -27.04
CA THR A 569 5.95 2.36 -28.03
C THR A 569 5.21 2.11 -29.34
N LYS A 570 5.18 0.86 -29.83
CA LYS A 570 4.39 0.47 -31.01
C LYS A 570 2.89 0.71 -30.80
N MET A 571 2.35 0.34 -29.63
CA MET A 571 0.95 0.56 -29.31
C MET A 571 0.60 2.05 -29.25
N LYS A 572 1.46 2.86 -28.62
CA LYS A 572 1.29 4.32 -28.56
C LYS A 572 1.31 4.95 -29.95
N ALA A 573 2.29 4.59 -30.79
CA ALA A 573 2.38 5.08 -32.17
C ALA A 573 1.14 4.72 -33.00
N LYS A 574 0.57 3.52 -32.78
CA LYS A 574 -0.67 3.11 -33.42
C LYS A 574 -1.86 3.98 -32.98
N MET A 575 -2.01 4.23 -31.68
CA MET A 575 -3.08 5.09 -31.16
C MET A 575 -2.95 6.54 -31.65
N GLU A 576 -1.74 7.08 -31.70
CA GLU A 576 -1.48 8.42 -32.23
C GLU A 576 -1.82 8.51 -33.72
N LYS A 577 -1.50 7.47 -34.51
CA LYS A 577 -1.88 7.37 -35.92
C LYS A 577 -3.39 7.30 -36.11
N GLU A 578 -4.08 6.44 -35.35
CA GLU A 578 -5.55 6.33 -35.38
C GLU A 578 -6.23 7.64 -34.96
N ALA A 579 -5.67 8.37 -33.98
CA ALA A 579 -6.15 9.68 -33.58
C ALA A 579 -5.92 10.74 -34.67
N ALA A 580 -4.75 10.75 -35.32
CA ALA A 580 -4.45 11.64 -36.42
C ALA A 580 -5.37 11.40 -37.63
N GLU A 581 -5.66 10.13 -37.95
CA GLU A 581 -6.60 9.75 -39.01
C GLU A 581 -8.04 10.20 -38.71
N ARG A 582 -8.50 10.11 -37.46
CA ARG A 582 -9.81 10.64 -37.05
C ARG A 582 -9.91 12.17 -37.19
N VAL A 583 -8.86 12.89 -36.81
CA VAL A 583 -8.80 14.36 -36.94
C VAL A 583 -8.70 14.78 -38.42
N GLY A 584 -7.95 14.03 -39.23
CA GLY A 584 -7.84 14.24 -40.68
C GLY A 584 -9.15 13.95 -41.42
N GLY A 585 -9.85 12.86 -41.07
CA GLY A 585 -11.15 12.49 -41.64
C GLY A 585 -12.26 13.50 -41.33
N ALA A 586 -12.26 14.07 -40.11
CA ALA A 586 -13.21 15.12 -39.72
C ALA A 586 -13.01 16.43 -40.51
N LYS A 587 -11.76 16.80 -40.83
CA LYS A 587 -11.46 17.95 -41.70
C LYS A 587 -11.82 17.69 -43.17
N GLY A 588 -11.64 16.46 -43.66
CA GLY A 588 -12.01 16.07 -45.03
C GLY A 588 -13.52 16.09 -45.28
N HIS A 589 -14.33 15.60 -44.33
CA HIS A 589 -15.79 15.67 -44.43
C HIS A 589 -16.32 17.11 -44.37
N GLY A 590 -15.77 17.98 -43.51
CA GLY A 590 -16.19 19.38 -43.44
C GLY A 590 -15.90 20.19 -44.71
N LEU A 591 -14.78 19.91 -45.41
CA LEU A 591 -14.46 20.55 -46.69
C LEU A 591 -15.33 20.02 -47.84
N SER A 592 -15.69 18.74 -47.81
CA SER A 592 -16.56 18.11 -48.82
C SER A 592 -18.00 18.63 -48.73
N GLN A 593 -18.47 18.90 -47.51
CA GLN A 593 -19.80 19.46 -47.26
C GLN A 593 -19.88 20.94 -47.68
N ALA A 594 -18.82 21.72 -47.46
CA ALA A 594 -18.74 23.12 -47.89
C ALA A 594 -18.65 23.30 -49.42
N LEU A 595 -18.11 22.32 -50.15
CA LEU A 595 -18.02 22.34 -51.63
C LEU A 595 -19.28 21.82 -52.33
N LEU A 596 -20.24 21.26 -51.59
CA LEU A 596 -21.53 20.81 -52.11
C LEU A 596 -22.67 21.81 -51.83
N ASP A 597 -22.40 22.84 -51.00
CA ASP A 597 -23.34 23.90 -50.62
C ASP A 597 -23.04 25.26 -51.34
N GLU A 598 -22.04 25.31 -52.24
CA GLU A 598 -21.83 26.38 -53.25
C GLU A 598 -22.26 25.90 -54.64
#